data_AF-A0A1I7YUS6-F1
#
_entry.id   AF-A0A1I7YUS6-F1
#
_cell.length_a   1.000
_cell.length_b   1.000
_cell.length_c   1.000
_cell.angle_alpha   90.00
_cell.angle_beta   90.00
_cell.angle_gamma   90.00
#
_symmetry.space_group_name_H-M   'P 1'
#
loop_
_entity.id
_entity.type
_entity.pdbx_description
1 polymer ?
#
loop_
_entity_poly.entity_id
_entity_poly.type
_entity_poly.pdbx_seq_one_letter_code
_entity_poly.pdbx_strand_id
1 'polypeptide(L)'
;MNVIALALGLFALIEAVQCVGLAPGLYCGLEICYDVLGLDRETFRKSELAKTYRKLAKKFHPDRVKNEEDKAIAEERFRLVATAYETLKDDETRGFYDYYLDHPEERYYNYYQYYRMRATPKVDVRLVVIGVVSVISLIQYLSAKNKYSEAIDYAVKVAKYRNAAIDIAKDRGLIDVDPKTGKIRKNKKSKEAVDIEAIVRAIVEENMDVRGGYKKESIYDTFAWHIVSFPLTLFRYVVWKVRWIKKYNVNGEEYDEDDKMYLIRKNLGMTECQFACLEPNEIDEFFDEKLWLTEKFQQWKEAKELEEREKLANSGRYKRYRRYMKSNAGNTMSFVE
;
A
#
# COMPACT_ATOMS: atom_id res chain seq x y z
N MET A 1 76.87 -22.14 -15.05
CA MET A 1 75.54 -22.74 -15.33
C MET A 1 74.35 -22.10 -14.58
N ASN A 2 74.54 -21.14 -13.66
CA ASN A 2 73.42 -20.59 -12.87
C ASN A 2 72.83 -19.25 -13.33
N VAL A 3 73.49 -18.48 -14.19
CA VAL A 3 72.96 -17.16 -14.60
C VAL A 3 71.87 -17.29 -15.68
N ILE A 4 72.00 -18.27 -16.59
CA ILE A 4 71.02 -18.52 -17.66
C ILE A 4 69.74 -19.16 -17.08
N ALA A 5 69.86 -20.02 -16.07
CA ALA A 5 68.70 -20.63 -15.40
C ALA A 5 67.92 -19.61 -14.53
N LEU A 6 68.61 -18.67 -13.88
CA LEU A 6 67.97 -17.56 -13.14
C LEU A 6 67.31 -16.55 -14.08
N ALA A 7 67.92 -16.26 -15.23
CA ALA A 7 67.33 -15.37 -16.23
C ALA A 7 66.08 -15.99 -16.90
N LEU A 8 66.08 -17.29 -17.19
CA LEU A 8 64.90 -18.00 -17.69
C LEU A 8 63.79 -18.12 -16.64
N GLY A 9 64.15 -18.30 -15.35
CA GLY A 9 63.20 -18.28 -14.25
C GLY A 9 62.56 -16.91 -13.99
N LEU A 10 63.32 -15.82 -14.18
CA LEU A 10 62.79 -14.45 -14.10
C LEU A 10 61.94 -14.09 -15.32
N PHE A 11 62.26 -14.60 -16.51
CA PHE A 11 61.46 -14.39 -17.72
C PHE A 11 60.11 -15.13 -17.64
N ALA A 12 60.09 -16.31 -17.02
CA ALA A 12 58.85 -17.07 -16.78
C ALA A 12 57.93 -16.44 -15.72
N LEU A 13 58.46 -15.60 -14.81
CA LEU A 13 57.65 -14.85 -13.84
C LEU A 13 56.98 -13.60 -14.45
N ILE A 14 57.43 -13.15 -15.62
CA ILE A 14 56.84 -11.99 -16.32
C ILE A 14 55.62 -12.41 -17.16
N GLU A 15 55.49 -13.67 -17.57
CA GLU A 15 54.34 -14.16 -18.36
C GLU A 15 53.05 -14.37 -17.53
N ALA A 16 53.09 -14.16 -16.22
CA ALA A 16 51.91 -14.20 -15.35
C ALA A 16 51.47 -12.80 -14.90
N VAL A 17 51.48 -11.80 -15.80
CA VAL A 17 50.70 -10.58 -15.58
C VAL A 17 49.23 -10.94 -15.73
N GLN A 18 48.61 -11.37 -14.63
CA GLN A 18 47.17 -11.38 -14.49
C GLN A 18 46.65 -9.97 -14.83
N CYS A 19 45.61 -9.84 -15.65
CA CYS A 19 44.95 -8.56 -15.93
C CYS A 19 44.45 -7.92 -14.60
N VAL A 20 45.24 -7.01 -14.02
CA VAL A 20 45.06 -6.50 -12.65
C VAL A 20 43.81 -5.60 -12.48
N GLY A 21 43.08 -5.28 -13.55
CA GLY A 21 41.90 -4.41 -13.51
C GLY A 21 40.54 -5.11 -13.62
N LEU A 22 40.50 -6.40 -13.99
CA LEU A 22 39.24 -7.08 -14.32
C LEU A 22 38.60 -7.78 -13.11
N ALA A 23 37.28 -7.67 -12.98
CA ALA A 23 36.51 -8.24 -11.89
C ALA A 23 35.74 -9.47 -12.39
N PRO A 24 35.93 -10.67 -11.82
CA PRO A 24 35.39 -11.92 -12.38
C PRO A 24 33.86 -11.98 -12.42
N GLY A 25 33.16 -11.13 -11.65
CA GLY A 25 31.70 -11.05 -11.64
C GLY A 25 31.09 -10.00 -12.58
N LEU A 26 31.91 -9.22 -13.30
CA LEU A 26 31.46 -8.16 -14.20
C LEU A 26 31.66 -8.56 -15.66
N TYR A 27 30.71 -8.20 -16.52
CA TYR A 27 30.81 -8.38 -17.97
C TYR A 27 31.28 -9.81 -18.36
N CYS A 28 32.41 -9.94 -19.07
CA CYS A 28 33.01 -11.20 -19.49
C CYS A 28 34.00 -11.79 -18.48
N GLY A 29 33.94 -11.34 -17.22
CA GLY A 29 34.79 -11.82 -16.13
C GLY A 29 36.23 -11.34 -16.25
N LEU A 30 37.16 -12.27 -16.43
CA LEU A 30 38.59 -11.98 -16.56
C LEU A 30 39.07 -11.87 -18.01
N GLU A 31 38.19 -12.13 -18.99
CA GLU A 31 38.47 -11.96 -20.42
C GLU A 31 37.89 -10.63 -20.93
N ILE A 32 38.55 -10.00 -21.89
CA ILE A 32 38.04 -8.79 -22.55
C ILE A 32 36.96 -9.20 -23.58
N CYS A 33 35.78 -8.61 -23.53
CA CYS A 33 34.63 -8.98 -24.37
C CYS A 33 34.90 -8.79 -25.88
N TYR A 34 35.75 -7.83 -26.26
CA TYR A 34 36.21 -7.64 -27.63
C TYR A 34 37.01 -8.86 -28.12
N ASP A 35 37.94 -9.34 -27.29
CA ASP A 35 38.80 -10.50 -27.58
C ASP A 35 37.99 -11.80 -27.67
N VAL A 36 36.99 -11.97 -26.79
CA VAL A 36 36.06 -13.11 -26.82
C VAL A 36 35.37 -13.26 -28.19
N LEU A 37 35.06 -12.14 -28.83
CA LEU A 37 34.42 -12.11 -30.15
C LEU A 37 35.42 -11.99 -31.31
N GLY A 38 36.72 -11.82 -31.00
CA GLY A 38 37.78 -11.59 -31.97
C GLY A 38 37.60 -10.28 -32.74
N LEU A 39 37.09 -9.24 -32.07
CA LEU A 39 36.91 -7.91 -32.63
C LEU A 39 37.91 -6.95 -31.98
N ASP A 40 38.35 -5.97 -32.75
CA ASP A 40 39.18 -4.89 -32.24
C ASP A 40 38.30 -3.70 -31.80
N ARG A 41 38.69 -3.05 -30.69
CA ARG A 41 37.91 -1.95 -30.08
C ARG A 41 37.90 -0.71 -30.98
N GLU A 42 39.05 -0.36 -31.55
CA GLU A 42 39.24 0.85 -32.35
C GLU A 42 38.51 0.77 -33.70
N THR A 43 38.50 -0.42 -34.30
CA THR A 43 37.85 -0.67 -35.61
C THR A 43 36.41 -1.19 -35.48
N PHE A 44 35.82 -1.17 -34.28
CA PHE A 44 34.54 -1.80 -33.98
C PHE A 44 33.39 -1.31 -34.87
N ARG A 45 32.65 -2.27 -35.46
CA ARG A 45 31.42 -2.02 -36.24
C ARG A 45 30.30 -2.98 -35.82
N LYS A 46 29.09 -2.44 -35.59
CA LYS A 46 27.91 -3.24 -35.21
C LYS A 46 27.54 -4.34 -36.22
N SER A 47 27.77 -4.10 -37.51
CA SER A 47 27.54 -5.09 -38.56
C SER A 47 28.46 -6.31 -38.43
N GLU A 48 29.70 -6.10 -37.99
CA GLU A 48 30.69 -7.16 -37.78
C GLU A 48 30.39 -7.91 -36.48
N LEU A 49 30.00 -7.20 -35.43
CA LEU A 49 29.57 -7.78 -34.15
C LEU A 49 28.48 -8.85 -34.34
N ALA A 50 27.41 -8.52 -35.06
CA ALA A 50 26.33 -9.48 -35.30
C ALA A 50 26.77 -10.69 -36.14
N LYS A 51 27.72 -10.50 -37.06
CA LYS A 51 28.25 -11.56 -37.94
C LYS A 51 29.16 -12.51 -37.17
N THR A 52 30.10 -11.99 -36.38
CA THR A 52 31.03 -12.79 -35.57
C THR A 52 30.28 -13.55 -34.48
N TYR A 53 29.35 -12.91 -33.78
CA TYR A 53 28.50 -13.56 -32.79
C TYR A 53 27.76 -14.77 -33.38
N ARG A 54 27.06 -14.62 -34.52
CA ARG A 54 26.34 -15.75 -35.15
C ARG A 54 27.27 -16.90 -35.52
N LYS A 55 28.49 -16.60 -35.99
CA LYS A 55 29.51 -17.61 -36.35
C LYS A 55 29.99 -18.37 -35.11
N LEU A 56 30.29 -17.66 -34.02
CA LEU A 56 30.78 -18.24 -32.77
C LEU A 56 29.68 -18.97 -32.00
N ALA A 57 28.47 -18.41 -31.92
CA ALA A 57 27.30 -19.05 -31.33
C ALA A 57 26.98 -20.37 -32.04
N LYS A 58 27.03 -20.42 -33.37
CA LYS A 58 26.86 -21.66 -34.13
C LYS A 58 28.03 -22.64 -33.91
N LYS A 59 29.24 -22.17 -33.61
CA LYS A 59 30.42 -23.03 -33.36
C LYS A 59 30.34 -23.70 -32.00
N PHE A 60 29.99 -22.94 -30.96
CA PHE A 60 29.96 -23.38 -29.56
C PHE A 60 28.56 -23.82 -29.08
N HIS A 61 27.61 -24.02 -30.00
CA HIS A 61 26.28 -24.49 -29.62
C HIS A 61 26.36 -25.93 -29.05
N PRO A 62 25.78 -26.20 -27.86
CA PRO A 62 25.90 -27.51 -27.20
C PRO A 62 25.35 -28.67 -28.06
N ASP A 63 24.30 -28.44 -28.85
CA ASP A 63 23.75 -29.44 -29.79
C ASP A 63 24.71 -29.95 -30.85
N ARG A 64 25.80 -29.23 -31.13
CA ARG A 64 26.79 -29.65 -32.14
C ARG A 64 27.87 -30.55 -31.56
N VAL A 65 27.90 -30.70 -30.24
CA VAL A 65 28.94 -31.42 -29.51
C VAL A 65 28.34 -32.71 -28.96
N LYS A 66 28.99 -33.84 -29.26
CA LYS A 66 28.47 -35.17 -28.91
C LYS A 66 28.92 -35.64 -27.52
N ASN A 67 30.14 -35.29 -27.11
CA ASN A 67 30.74 -35.73 -25.85
C ASN A 67 30.28 -34.86 -24.67
N GLU A 68 30.05 -35.46 -23.50
CA GLU A 68 29.56 -34.77 -22.29
C GLU A 68 30.55 -33.71 -21.78
N GLU A 69 31.85 -34.02 -21.76
CA GLU A 69 32.91 -33.11 -21.30
C GLU A 69 33.05 -31.90 -22.23
N ASP A 70 33.04 -32.14 -23.54
CA ASP A 70 33.13 -31.08 -24.55
C ASP A 70 31.87 -30.19 -24.55
N LYS A 71 30.70 -30.74 -24.17
CA LYS A 71 29.45 -29.97 -24.04
C LYS A 71 29.55 -28.93 -22.93
N ALA A 72 30.12 -29.27 -21.79
CA ALA A 72 30.31 -28.33 -20.68
C ALA A 72 31.20 -27.14 -21.09
N ILE A 73 32.31 -27.44 -21.79
CA ILE A 73 33.24 -26.43 -22.32
C ILE A 73 32.54 -25.55 -23.38
N ALA A 74 31.76 -26.17 -24.27
CA ALA A 74 31.00 -25.45 -25.28
C ALA A 74 29.94 -24.54 -24.66
N GLU A 75 29.23 -24.99 -23.62
CA GLU A 75 28.24 -24.19 -22.90
C GLU A 75 28.86 -22.98 -22.19
N GLU A 76 30.01 -23.16 -21.52
CA GLU A 76 30.74 -22.07 -20.89
C GLU A 76 31.18 -21.02 -21.92
N ARG A 77 31.81 -21.46 -23.02
CA ARG A 77 32.21 -20.57 -24.12
C ARG A 77 31.02 -19.91 -24.79
N PHE A 78 29.89 -20.60 -24.92
CA PHE A 78 28.66 -20.05 -25.46
C PHE A 78 28.09 -18.94 -24.57
N ARG A 79 28.03 -19.15 -23.25
CA ARG A 79 27.61 -18.12 -22.28
C ARG A 79 28.50 -16.89 -22.30
N LEU A 80 29.82 -17.09 -22.40
CA LEU A 80 30.79 -16.01 -22.51
C LEU A 80 30.59 -15.20 -23.80
N VAL A 81 30.44 -15.87 -24.95
CA VAL A 81 30.16 -15.24 -26.26
C VAL A 81 28.84 -14.47 -26.26
N ALA A 82 27.79 -15.03 -25.63
CA ALA A 82 26.51 -14.35 -25.46
C ALA A 82 26.64 -13.08 -24.60
N THR A 83 27.35 -13.16 -23.47
CA THR A 83 27.58 -12.04 -22.56
C THR A 83 28.40 -10.93 -23.22
N ALA A 84 29.44 -11.29 -23.99
CA ALA A 84 30.23 -10.34 -24.77
C ALA A 84 29.37 -9.62 -25.82
N TYR A 85 28.53 -10.35 -26.54
CA TYR A 85 27.64 -9.77 -27.53
C TYR A 85 26.61 -8.84 -26.88
N GLU A 86 25.97 -9.24 -25.78
CA GLU A 86 25.02 -8.39 -25.05
C GLU A 86 25.66 -7.09 -24.55
N THR A 87 26.88 -7.17 -24.03
CA THR A 87 27.63 -6.01 -23.51
C THR A 87 27.98 -5.02 -24.63
N LEU A 88 28.40 -5.51 -25.80
CA LEU A 88 28.85 -4.66 -26.91
C LEU A 88 27.75 -4.23 -27.89
N LYS A 89 26.57 -4.85 -27.82
CA LYS A 89 25.47 -4.62 -28.77
C LYS A 89 24.80 -3.25 -28.59
N ASP A 90 24.54 -2.87 -27.34
CA ASP A 90 23.92 -1.59 -27.03
C ASP A 90 24.99 -0.52 -26.82
N ASP A 91 24.75 0.70 -27.32
CA ASP A 91 25.77 1.75 -27.28
C ASP A 91 26.02 2.24 -25.85
N GLU A 92 24.97 2.26 -25.02
CA GLU A 92 25.07 2.63 -23.62
C GLU A 92 25.92 1.61 -22.85
N THR A 93 25.57 0.31 -22.93
CA THR A 93 26.31 -0.75 -22.24
C THR A 93 27.76 -0.85 -22.71
N ARG A 94 28.00 -0.65 -24.01
CA ARG A 94 29.36 -0.60 -24.57
C ARG A 94 30.14 0.59 -24.03
N GLY A 95 29.54 1.78 -23.96
CA GLY A 95 30.19 2.96 -23.42
C GLY A 95 30.62 2.78 -21.95
N PHE A 96 29.79 2.14 -21.14
CA PHE A 96 30.15 1.81 -19.75
C PHE A 96 31.18 0.69 -19.63
N TYR A 97 31.18 -0.26 -20.58
CA TYR A 97 32.21 -1.29 -20.66
C TYR A 97 33.57 -0.69 -21.07
N ASP A 98 33.58 0.19 -22.06
CA ASP A 98 34.75 0.94 -22.49
C ASP A 98 35.31 1.81 -21.36
N TYR A 99 34.44 2.53 -20.63
CA TYR A 99 34.82 3.27 -19.44
C TYR A 99 35.42 2.37 -18.35
N TYR A 100 34.84 1.19 -18.14
CA TYR A 100 35.35 0.20 -17.21
C TYR A 100 36.75 -0.30 -17.58
N LEU A 101 37.04 -0.47 -18.87
CA LEU A 101 38.37 -0.85 -19.36
C LEU A 101 39.38 0.28 -19.20
N ASP A 102 38.96 1.53 -19.41
CA ASP A 102 39.83 2.71 -19.30
C ASP A 102 40.10 3.12 -17.83
N HIS A 103 39.15 2.85 -16.94
CA HIS A 103 39.17 3.24 -15.52
C HIS A 103 38.93 2.05 -14.57
N PRO A 104 39.82 1.05 -14.53
CA PRO A 104 39.66 -0.12 -13.66
C PRO A 104 39.71 0.23 -12.16
N GLU A 105 40.35 1.35 -11.79
CA GLU A 105 40.44 1.87 -10.42
C GLU A 105 39.08 2.28 -9.82
N GLU A 106 38.12 2.69 -10.65
CA GLU A 106 36.80 3.18 -10.22
C GLU A 106 35.80 2.03 -9.92
N ARG A 107 36.23 1.08 -9.08
CA ARG A 107 35.50 -0.17 -8.83
C ARG A 107 34.04 0.04 -8.42
N TYR A 108 33.76 0.99 -7.53
CA TYR A 108 32.39 1.24 -7.05
C TYR A 108 31.47 1.74 -8.16
N TYR A 109 31.96 2.68 -8.97
CA TYR A 109 31.21 3.23 -10.09
C TYR A 109 30.93 2.16 -11.15
N ASN A 110 31.96 1.40 -11.54
CA ASN A 110 31.84 0.34 -12.55
C ASN A 110 30.86 -0.76 -12.11
N TYR A 111 30.89 -1.16 -10.83
CA TYR A 111 29.91 -2.09 -10.27
C TYR A 111 28.49 -1.50 -10.30
N TYR A 112 28.33 -0.26 -9.84
CA TYR A 112 27.02 0.40 -9.81
C TYR A 112 26.40 0.48 -11.20
N GLN A 113 27.17 0.87 -12.21
CA GLN A 113 26.69 0.96 -13.58
C GLN A 113 26.26 -0.42 -14.11
N TYR A 114 27.13 -1.43 -13.98
CA TYR A 114 26.84 -2.79 -14.43
C TYR A 114 25.52 -3.34 -13.83
N TYR A 115 25.31 -3.18 -12.53
CA TYR A 115 24.06 -3.62 -11.88
C TYR A 115 22.87 -2.75 -12.25
N ARG A 116 23.05 -1.42 -12.37
CA ARG A 116 21.97 -0.51 -12.73
C ARG A 116 21.36 -0.92 -14.07
N MET A 117 22.16 -1.17 -15.11
CA MET A 117 21.62 -1.53 -16.44
C MET A 117 20.84 -2.84 -16.43
N ARG A 118 21.28 -3.82 -15.64
CA ARG A 118 20.61 -5.12 -15.51
C ARG A 118 19.34 -5.04 -14.67
N ALA A 119 19.33 -4.17 -13.64
CA ALA A 119 18.24 -4.05 -12.68
C ALA A 119 17.25 -2.93 -13.01
N THR A 120 17.58 -1.99 -13.89
CA THR A 120 16.67 -0.91 -14.28
C THR A 120 15.46 -1.51 -14.98
N PRO A 121 14.25 -1.35 -14.43
CA PRO A 121 13.06 -1.85 -15.08
C PRO A 121 12.91 -1.16 -16.44
N LYS A 122 12.64 -1.94 -17.49
CA LYS A 122 12.41 -1.40 -18.84
C LYS A 122 11.12 -0.57 -18.93
N VAL A 123 10.28 -0.62 -17.90
CA VAL A 123 9.01 0.09 -17.80
C VAL A 123 9.18 1.23 -16.81
N ASP A 124 8.65 2.41 -17.14
CA ASP A 124 8.64 3.54 -16.21
C ASP A 124 7.81 3.17 -14.97
N VAL A 125 8.48 3.11 -13.82
CA VAL A 125 7.88 2.77 -12.52
C VAL A 125 6.71 3.72 -12.20
N ARG A 126 6.74 4.96 -12.68
CA ARG A 126 5.67 5.95 -12.47
C ARG A 126 4.34 5.49 -13.04
N LEU A 127 4.36 4.87 -14.23
CA LEU A 127 3.14 4.35 -14.87
C LEU A 127 2.57 3.19 -14.07
N VAL A 128 3.43 2.33 -13.54
CA VAL A 128 3.01 1.23 -12.66
C VAL A 128 2.37 1.78 -11.39
N VAL A 129 2.97 2.79 -10.77
CA VAL A 129 2.43 3.43 -9.56
C VAL A 129 1.07 4.07 -9.84
N ILE A 130 0.92 4.84 -10.93
CA ILE A 130 -0.36 5.45 -11.32
C ILE A 130 -1.41 4.36 -11.57
N GLY A 131 -1.03 3.29 -12.28
CA GLY A 131 -1.88 2.13 -12.51
C GLY A 131 -2.38 1.52 -11.22
N VAL A 132 -1.48 1.20 -10.29
CA VAL A 132 -1.83 0.60 -8.99
C VAL A 132 -2.72 1.52 -8.16
N VAL A 133 -2.39 2.82 -8.08
CA VAL A 133 -3.19 3.82 -7.35
C VAL A 133 -4.61 3.92 -7.94
N SER A 134 -4.74 3.90 -9.26
CA SER A 134 -6.04 3.94 -9.95
C SER A 134 -6.89 2.70 -9.65
N VAL A 135 -6.27 1.51 -9.65
CA VAL A 135 -6.96 0.24 -9.35
C VAL A 135 -7.41 0.20 -7.89
N ILE A 136 -6.54 0.59 -6.95
CA ILE A 136 -6.90 0.65 -5.52
C ILE A 136 -8.05 1.63 -5.30
N SER A 137 -7.97 2.82 -5.91
CA SER A 137 -9.01 3.86 -5.77
C SER A 137 -10.35 3.41 -6.35
N LEU A 138 -10.33 2.70 -7.48
CA LEU A 138 -11.52 2.11 -8.08
C LEU A 138 -12.15 1.05 -7.16
N ILE A 139 -11.34 0.14 -6.61
CA ILE A 139 -11.81 -0.89 -5.67
C ILE A 139 -12.42 -0.24 -4.43
N GLN A 140 -11.78 0.81 -3.88
CA GLN A 140 -12.32 1.56 -2.74
C GLN A 140 -13.66 2.21 -3.06
N TYR A 141 -13.79 2.85 -4.21
CA TYR A 141 -15.04 3.48 -4.64
C TYR A 141 -16.17 2.45 -4.81
N LEU A 142 -15.89 1.34 -5.49
CA LEU A 142 -16.86 0.25 -5.66
C LEU A 142 -17.22 -0.40 -4.31
N SER A 143 -16.25 -0.60 -3.43
CA SER A 143 -16.47 -1.13 -2.08
C SER A 143 -17.35 -0.19 -1.25
N ALA A 144 -17.11 1.12 -1.29
CA ALA A 144 -17.92 2.11 -0.60
C ALA A 144 -19.36 2.12 -1.11
N LYS A 145 -19.56 2.09 -2.44
CA LYS A 145 -20.88 1.99 -3.06
C LYS A 145 -21.65 0.75 -2.60
N ASN A 146 -20.98 -0.41 -2.58
CA ASN A 146 -21.59 -1.66 -2.12
C ASN A 146 -21.99 -1.58 -0.65
N LYS A 147 -21.11 -1.07 0.23
CA LYS A 147 -21.42 -0.88 1.65
C LYS A 147 -22.60 0.04 1.87
N TYR A 148 -22.64 1.20 1.20
CA TYR A 148 -23.77 2.12 1.28
C TYR A 148 -25.08 1.43 0.86
N SER A 149 -25.06 0.70 -0.25
CA SER A 149 -26.25 -0.05 -0.70
C SER A 149 -26.72 -1.10 0.31
N GLU A 150 -25.80 -1.81 0.96
CA GLU A 150 -26.11 -2.81 1.98
C GLU A 150 -26.71 -2.16 3.25
N ALA A 151 -26.21 -0.99 3.65
CA ALA A 151 -26.76 -0.24 4.77
C ALA A 151 -28.21 0.20 4.51
N ILE A 152 -28.50 0.70 3.31
CA ILE A 152 -29.86 1.05 2.89
C ILE A 152 -30.76 -0.19 2.85
N ASP A 153 -30.27 -1.32 2.34
CA ASP A 153 -31.03 -2.57 2.30
C ASP A 153 -31.34 -3.12 3.69
N TYR A 154 -30.39 -3.00 4.61
CA TYR A 154 -30.61 -3.33 6.01
C TYR A 154 -31.67 -2.41 6.63
N ALA A 155 -31.58 -1.10 6.39
CA ALA A 155 -32.53 -0.13 6.88
C ALA A 155 -33.97 -0.39 6.41
N VAL A 156 -34.16 -0.70 5.13
CA VAL A 156 -35.48 -1.02 4.56
C VAL A 156 -36.07 -2.31 5.17
N LYS A 157 -35.23 -3.27 5.58
CA LYS A 157 -35.66 -4.52 6.24
C LYS A 157 -36.08 -4.30 7.69
N VAL A 158 -35.42 -3.39 8.40
CA VAL A 158 -35.71 -3.12 9.82
C VAL A 158 -37.05 -2.39 9.96
N ALA A 159 -37.95 -2.96 10.75
CA ALA A 159 -39.32 -2.44 10.92
C ALA A 159 -39.37 -0.98 11.41
N LYS A 160 -38.43 -0.56 12.27
CA LYS A 160 -38.35 0.82 12.79
C LYS A 160 -38.24 1.85 11.66
N TYR A 161 -37.25 1.69 10.77
CA TYR A 161 -37.01 2.64 9.68
C TYR A 161 -38.03 2.48 8.56
N ARG A 162 -38.45 1.24 8.27
CA ARG A 162 -39.48 0.95 7.28
C ARG A 162 -40.82 1.62 7.62
N ASN A 163 -41.27 1.52 8.87
CA ASN A 163 -42.53 2.13 9.29
C ASN A 163 -42.44 3.66 9.25
N ALA A 164 -41.33 4.23 9.73
CA ALA A 164 -41.07 5.67 9.63
C ALA A 164 -41.11 6.16 8.16
N ALA A 165 -40.50 5.42 7.24
CA ALA A 165 -40.53 5.74 5.82
C ALA A 165 -41.94 5.63 5.22
N ILE A 166 -42.74 4.65 5.63
CA ILE A 166 -44.14 4.53 5.20
C ILE A 166 -44.98 5.71 5.71
N ASP A 167 -44.77 6.16 6.94
CA ASP A 167 -45.53 7.28 7.49
C ASP A 167 -45.18 8.59 6.76
N ILE A 168 -43.89 8.84 6.51
CA ILE A 168 -43.45 9.96 5.65
C ILE A 168 -44.05 9.84 4.23
N ALA A 169 -44.14 8.63 3.68
CA ALA A 169 -44.74 8.40 2.36
C ALA A 169 -46.24 8.76 2.33
N LYS A 170 -46.97 8.47 3.42
CA LYS A 170 -48.38 8.87 3.58
C LYS A 170 -48.51 10.38 3.68
N ASP A 171 -47.64 11.02 4.47
CA ASP A 171 -47.63 12.48 4.64
C ASP A 171 -47.35 13.19 3.30
N ARG A 172 -46.48 12.62 2.46
CA ARG A 172 -46.19 13.11 1.10
C ARG A 172 -47.25 12.73 0.06
N GLY A 173 -48.29 11.97 0.43
CA GLY A 173 -49.33 11.52 -0.50
C GLY A 173 -48.86 10.50 -1.54
N LEU A 174 -47.72 9.84 -1.31
CA LEU A 174 -47.10 8.89 -2.26
C LEU A 174 -47.72 7.49 -2.19
N ILE A 175 -48.50 7.21 -1.14
CA ILE A 175 -49.18 5.92 -0.92
C ILE A 175 -50.66 6.17 -0.64
N ASP A 176 -51.55 5.55 -1.41
CA ASP A 176 -53.00 5.58 -1.14
C ASP A 176 -53.34 4.60 0.00
N VAL A 177 -53.90 5.16 1.08
CA VAL A 177 -54.27 4.41 2.29
C VAL A 177 -55.77 4.47 2.46
N ASP A 178 -56.39 3.33 2.81
CA ASP A 178 -57.81 3.30 3.11
C ASP A 178 -58.15 4.14 4.35
N PRO A 179 -58.99 5.19 4.25
CA PRO A 179 -59.27 6.11 5.36
C PRO A 179 -60.03 5.45 6.52
N LYS A 180 -60.56 4.23 6.34
CA LYS A 180 -61.32 3.49 7.34
C LYS A 180 -60.53 2.38 8.05
N THR A 181 -59.51 1.81 7.40
CA THR A 181 -58.77 0.64 7.92
C THR A 181 -57.30 0.94 8.17
N GLY A 182 -56.79 2.08 7.69
CA GLY A 182 -55.36 2.44 7.78
C GLY A 182 -54.45 1.51 6.97
N LYS A 183 -55.01 0.60 6.16
CA LYS A 183 -54.25 -0.36 5.36
C LYS A 183 -53.92 0.25 4.00
N ILE A 184 -52.72 -0.07 3.51
CA ILE A 184 -52.25 0.34 2.19
C ILE A 184 -53.10 -0.34 1.11
N ARG A 185 -53.69 0.43 0.20
CA ARG A 185 -54.45 -0.11 -0.94
C ARG A 185 -53.48 -0.71 -1.96
N LYS A 186 -53.50 -2.04 -2.12
CA LYS A 186 -52.76 -2.71 -3.19
C LYS A 186 -53.61 -2.71 -4.46
N ASN A 187 -53.31 -1.83 -5.41
CA ASN A 187 -54.02 -1.81 -6.68
C ASN A 187 -53.55 -3.01 -7.55
N LYS A 188 -54.40 -4.03 -7.69
CA LYS A 188 -54.03 -5.34 -8.30
C LYS A 188 -54.06 -5.34 -9.84
N LYS A 189 -54.26 -4.18 -10.49
CA LYS A 189 -54.65 -4.11 -11.92
C LYS A 189 -53.86 -3.15 -12.82
N SER A 190 -52.93 -2.35 -12.32
CA SER A 190 -52.06 -1.53 -13.20
C SER A 190 -50.73 -2.24 -13.46
N LYS A 191 -50.29 -2.25 -14.72
CA LYS A 191 -48.90 -2.57 -15.13
C LYS A 191 -47.88 -1.61 -14.48
N GLU A 192 -48.35 -0.50 -13.93
CA GLU A 192 -47.65 0.34 -12.96
C GLU A 192 -48.14 -0.03 -11.55
N ALA A 193 -47.64 -1.14 -11.02
CA ALA A 193 -47.66 -1.29 -9.57
C ALA A 193 -46.66 -0.26 -9.06
N VAL A 194 -47.14 0.79 -8.39
CA VAL A 194 -46.27 1.69 -7.66
C VAL A 194 -45.47 0.82 -6.69
N ASP A 195 -44.17 0.66 -6.96
CA ASP A 195 -43.30 -0.18 -6.15
C ASP A 195 -43.16 0.49 -4.78
N ILE A 196 -44.05 0.12 -3.86
CA ILE A 196 -44.04 0.59 -2.47
C ILE A 196 -42.65 0.38 -1.87
N GLU A 197 -41.96 -0.69 -2.26
CA GLU A 197 -40.59 -0.98 -1.85
C GLU A 197 -39.57 0.02 -2.40
N ALA A 198 -39.71 0.47 -3.66
CA ALA A 198 -38.87 1.51 -4.23
C ALA A 198 -39.11 2.88 -3.57
N ILE A 199 -40.38 3.22 -3.27
CA ILE A 199 -40.73 4.45 -2.53
C ILE A 199 -40.14 4.42 -1.13
N VAL A 200 -40.32 3.32 -0.40
CA VAL A 200 -39.76 3.15 0.94
C VAL A 200 -38.24 3.26 0.89
N ARG A 201 -37.58 2.60 -0.07
CA ARG A 201 -36.13 2.70 -0.26
C ARG A 201 -35.70 4.15 -0.52
N ALA A 202 -36.38 4.88 -1.39
CA ALA A 202 -36.04 6.27 -1.71
C ALA A 202 -36.21 7.20 -0.48
N ILE A 203 -37.28 7.02 0.30
CA ILE A 203 -37.52 7.81 1.52
C ILE A 203 -36.48 7.47 2.60
N VAL A 204 -36.09 6.20 2.71
CA VAL A 204 -34.98 5.79 3.59
C VAL A 204 -33.68 6.42 3.12
N GLU A 205 -33.35 6.39 1.83
CA GLU A 205 -32.12 7.00 1.30
C GLU A 205 -32.05 8.52 1.55
N GLU A 206 -33.18 9.21 1.45
CA GLU A 206 -33.27 10.66 1.66
C GLU A 206 -33.15 11.05 3.14
N ASN A 207 -33.77 10.28 4.04
CA ASN A 207 -33.87 10.66 5.45
C ASN A 207 -32.83 9.95 6.35
N MET A 208 -32.08 8.97 5.81
CA MET A 208 -31.06 8.26 6.56
C MET A 208 -29.69 8.92 6.40
N ASP A 209 -29.23 9.57 7.45
CA ASP A 209 -27.85 10.05 7.57
C ASP A 209 -26.91 8.89 7.89
N VAL A 210 -26.45 8.17 6.87
CA VAL A 210 -25.48 7.09 7.02
C VAL A 210 -24.07 7.69 7.16
N ARG A 211 -23.51 7.63 8.37
CA ARG A 211 -22.16 8.14 8.67
C ARG A 211 -21.12 7.02 8.79
N GLY A 212 -19.84 7.41 8.77
CA GLY A 212 -18.72 6.49 8.97
C GLY A 212 -18.44 5.58 7.76
N GLY A 213 -18.13 4.30 8.02
CA GLY A 213 -17.69 3.34 6.99
C GLY A 213 -18.76 2.93 5.97
N TYR A 214 -20.01 3.33 6.17
CA TYR A 214 -21.15 3.07 5.30
C TYR A 214 -21.66 4.34 4.61
N LYS A 215 -20.97 5.48 4.71
CA LYS A 215 -21.39 6.73 4.07
C LYS A 215 -21.46 6.60 2.55
N LYS A 216 -22.24 7.50 1.93
CA LYS A 216 -22.38 7.58 0.47
C LYS A 216 -21.02 7.75 -0.21
N GLU A 217 -20.87 7.11 -1.37
CA GLU A 217 -19.61 7.12 -2.11
C GLU A 217 -19.22 8.55 -2.53
N SER A 218 -17.95 8.87 -2.32
CA SER A 218 -17.39 10.16 -2.68
C SER A 218 -15.99 9.94 -3.26
N ILE A 219 -15.70 10.67 -4.34
CA ILE A 219 -14.39 10.63 -5.00
C ILE A 219 -13.30 11.18 -4.06
N TYR A 220 -13.68 12.09 -3.15
CA TYR A 220 -12.79 12.74 -2.20
C TYR A 220 -12.28 11.79 -1.10
N ASP A 221 -12.91 10.62 -0.92
CA ASP A 221 -12.47 9.61 0.04
C ASP A 221 -11.54 8.55 -0.57
N THR A 222 -11.23 8.67 -1.87
CA THR A 222 -10.37 7.70 -2.57
C THR A 222 -8.90 7.95 -2.28
N PHE A 223 -8.09 6.89 -2.31
CA PHE A 223 -6.65 6.97 -2.09
C PHE A 223 -5.95 7.92 -3.07
N ALA A 224 -6.38 7.93 -4.34
CA ALA A 224 -5.87 8.86 -5.34
C ALA A 224 -6.09 10.32 -4.92
N TRP A 225 -7.28 10.67 -4.43
CA TRP A 225 -7.55 12.03 -3.95
C TRP A 225 -6.70 12.38 -2.73
N HIS A 226 -6.51 11.44 -1.80
CA HIS A 226 -5.63 11.66 -0.66
C HIS A 226 -4.18 11.92 -1.07
N ILE A 227 -3.64 11.20 -2.05
CA ILE A 227 -2.29 11.47 -2.58
C ILE A 227 -2.20 12.89 -3.16
N VAL A 228 -3.20 13.29 -3.94
CA VAL A 228 -3.21 14.63 -4.58
C VAL A 228 -3.39 15.74 -3.56
N SER A 229 -4.23 15.55 -2.55
CA SER A 229 -4.50 16.56 -1.53
C SER A 229 -3.47 16.57 -0.40
N PHE A 230 -2.69 15.50 -0.21
CA PHE A 230 -1.72 15.35 0.87
C PHE A 230 -0.71 16.52 0.99
N PRO A 231 -0.08 17.01 -0.10
CA PRO A 231 0.84 18.14 0.01
C PRO A 231 0.16 19.40 0.55
N LEU A 232 -1.09 19.65 0.12
CA LEU A 232 -1.86 20.81 0.56
C LEU A 232 -2.33 20.65 2.01
N THR A 233 -2.80 19.47 2.40
CA THR A 233 -3.24 19.21 3.79
C THR A 233 -2.06 19.26 4.75
N LEU A 234 -0.88 18.72 4.36
CA LEU A 234 0.35 18.82 5.12
C LEU A 234 0.77 20.28 5.32
N PHE A 235 0.74 21.09 4.26
CA PHE A 235 1.05 22.51 4.37
C PHE A 235 0.09 23.23 5.32
N ARG A 236 -1.23 23.03 5.15
CA ARG A 236 -2.24 23.62 6.04
C ARG A 236 -2.03 23.19 7.50
N TYR A 237 -1.69 21.94 7.74
CA TYR A 237 -1.39 21.41 9.06
C TYR A 237 -0.15 22.05 9.67
N VAL A 238 0.94 22.21 8.91
CA VAL A 238 2.16 22.89 9.38
C VAL A 238 1.86 24.33 9.76
N VAL A 239 1.14 25.07 8.90
CA VAL A 239 0.74 26.45 9.20
C VAL A 239 -0.16 26.53 10.44
N TRP A 240 -1.10 25.60 10.59
CA TRP A 240 -1.94 25.52 11.79
C TRP A 240 -1.10 25.19 13.05
N LYS A 241 -0.13 24.27 12.97
CA LYS A 241 0.75 23.93 14.09
C LYS A 241 1.65 25.07 14.50
N VAL A 242 2.23 25.80 13.56
CA VAL A 242 3.03 27.00 13.86
C VAL A 242 2.17 28.05 14.57
N ARG A 243 0.93 28.27 14.09
CA ARG A 243 -0.03 29.17 14.75
C ARG A 243 -0.37 28.69 16.16
N TRP A 244 -0.65 27.40 16.35
CA TRP A 244 -0.94 26.80 17.65
C TRP A 244 0.20 27.01 18.65
N ILE A 245 1.44 26.72 18.24
CA ILE A 245 2.63 26.90 19.10
C ILE A 245 2.77 28.36 19.51
N LYS A 246 2.59 29.30 18.57
CA LYS A 246 2.66 30.72 18.87
C LYS A 246 1.56 31.15 19.86
N LYS A 247 0.32 30.74 19.62
CA LYS A 247 -0.85 31.12 20.44
C LYS A 247 -0.77 30.55 21.87
N TYR A 248 -0.44 29.27 22.00
CA TYR A 248 -0.54 28.58 23.29
C TYR A 248 0.78 28.42 24.03
N ASN A 249 1.90 28.14 23.35
CA ASN A 249 3.17 27.95 24.03
C ASN A 249 3.94 29.26 24.25
N VAL A 250 3.81 30.22 23.34
CA VAL A 250 4.55 31.51 23.43
C VAL A 250 3.71 32.58 24.10
N ASN A 251 2.47 32.80 23.64
CA ASN A 251 1.60 33.84 24.20
C ASN A 251 0.87 33.39 25.49
N GLY A 252 0.72 32.08 25.72
CA GLY A 252 0.04 31.55 26.90
C GLY A 252 -1.46 31.88 26.96
N GLU A 253 -2.11 32.05 25.81
CA GLU A 253 -3.55 32.35 25.73
C GLU A 253 -4.40 31.15 26.19
N GLU A 254 -5.62 31.41 26.67
CA GLU A 254 -6.58 30.34 26.98
C GLU A 254 -7.08 29.65 25.71
N TYR A 255 -7.35 28.35 25.80
CA TYR A 255 -7.87 27.58 24.67
C TYR A 255 -9.24 28.08 24.22
N ASP A 256 -9.33 28.33 22.91
CA ASP A 256 -10.59 28.63 22.24
C ASP A 256 -11.55 27.43 22.29
N GLU A 257 -12.85 27.63 22.05
CA GLU A 257 -13.82 26.52 22.08
C GLU A 257 -13.50 25.44 21.05
N ASP A 258 -13.17 25.85 19.81
CA ASP A 258 -12.76 24.92 18.74
C ASP A 258 -11.49 24.15 19.10
N ASP A 259 -10.54 24.81 19.77
CA ASP A 259 -9.27 24.22 20.17
C ASP A 259 -9.44 23.27 21.38
N LYS A 260 -10.40 23.56 22.28
CA LYS A 260 -10.86 22.63 23.33
C LYS A 260 -11.51 21.40 22.70
N MET A 261 -12.39 21.55 21.71
CA MET A 261 -12.98 20.40 21.00
C MET A 261 -11.91 19.53 20.34
N TYR A 262 -10.90 20.15 19.71
CA TYR A 262 -9.77 19.42 19.15
C TYR A 262 -9.02 18.60 20.22
N LEU A 263 -8.76 19.18 21.39
CA LEU A 263 -8.08 18.49 22.49
C LEU A 263 -8.92 17.36 23.09
N ILE A 264 -10.22 17.58 23.34
CA ILE A 264 -11.15 16.55 23.82
C ILE A 264 -11.15 15.36 22.86
N ARG A 265 -11.37 15.62 21.57
CA ARG A 265 -11.36 14.59 20.53
C ARG A 265 -10.04 13.83 20.49
N LYS A 266 -8.92 14.55 20.62
CA LYS A 266 -7.58 13.96 20.63
C LYS A 266 -7.38 13.05 21.86
N ASN A 267 -7.84 13.48 23.04
CA ASN A 267 -7.74 12.70 24.28
C ASN A 267 -8.58 11.42 24.20
N LEU A 268 -9.79 11.51 23.65
CA LEU A 268 -10.67 10.36 23.41
C LEU A 268 -10.14 9.38 22.35
N GLY A 269 -9.17 9.79 21.53
CA GLY A 269 -8.63 8.95 20.45
C GLY A 269 -9.62 8.70 19.32
N MET A 270 -10.62 9.56 19.16
CA MET A 270 -11.69 9.39 18.19
C MET A 270 -11.38 10.08 16.86
N THR A 271 -11.86 9.48 15.77
CA THR A 271 -11.87 10.13 14.45
C THR A 271 -12.85 11.30 14.45
N GLU A 272 -12.65 12.27 13.56
CA GLU A 272 -13.54 13.44 13.41
C GLU A 272 -14.99 13.03 13.12
N CYS A 273 -15.18 12.02 12.26
CA CYS A 273 -16.52 11.50 11.96
C CYS A 273 -17.18 10.87 13.19
N GLN A 274 -16.44 10.10 14.01
CA GLN A 274 -16.99 9.51 15.22
C GLN A 274 -17.36 10.59 16.24
N PHE A 275 -16.51 11.61 16.38
CA PHE A 275 -16.77 12.71 17.31
C PHE A 275 -17.99 13.54 16.89
N ALA A 276 -18.16 13.77 15.59
CA ALA A 276 -19.34 14.45 15.05
C ALA A 276 -20.65 13.65 15.18
N CYS A 277 -20.58 12.35 15.48
CA CYS A 277 -21.75 11.50 15.74
C CYS A 277 -22.21 11.53 17.20
N LEU A 278 -21.43 12.14 18.11
CA LEU A 278 -21.81 12.24 19.52
C LEU A 278 -23.03 13.15 19.66
N GLU A 279 -23.88 12.85 20.65
CA GLU A 279 -25.02 13.72 20.92
C GLU A 279 -24.52 15.06 21.46
N PRO A 280 -25.20 16.19 21.14
CA PRO A 280 -24.79 17.50 21.65
C PRO A 280 -24.66 17.53 23.17
N ASN A 281 -25.56 16.83 23.87
CA ASN A 281 -25.54 16.73 25.33
C ASN A 281 -24.27 16.04 25.86
N GLU A 282 -23.77 15.02 25.17
CA GLU A 282 -22.51 14.34 25.56
C GLU A 282 -21.31 15.27 25.38
N ILE A 283 -21.34 16.10 24.34
CA ILE A 283 -20.30 17.11 24.10
C ILE A 283 -20.31 18.13 25.24
N ASP A 284 -21.48 18.62 25.64
CA ASP A 284 -21.64 19.55 26.77
C ASP A 284 -21.09 18.95 28.08
N GLU A 285 -21.38 17.68 28.37
CA GLU A 285 -20.80 16.96 29.52
C GLU A 285 -19.25 16.95 29.48
N PHE A 286 -18.64 16.78 28.31
CA PHE A 286 -17.19 16.82 28.18
C PHE A 286 -16.59 18.20 28.43
N PHE A 287 -17.34 19.26 28.11
CA PHE A 287 -16.96 20.63 28.42
C PHE A 287 -17.06 20.91 29.92
N ASP A 288 -18.13 20.45 30.56
CA ASP A 288 -18.33 20.60 32.01
C ASP A 288 -17.24 19.89 32.82
N GLU A 289 -16.88 18.67 32.42
CA GLU A 289 -15.81 17.86 33.04
C GLU A 289 -14.39 18.32 32.65
N LYS A 290 -14.28 19.32 31.77
CA LYS A 290 -13.02 19.91 31.28
C LYS A 290 -12.05 18.89 30.68
N LEU A 291 -12.57 17.97 29.87
CA LEU A 291 -11.80 16.85 29.31
C LEU A 291 -10.69 17.27 28.32
N TRP A 292 -10.59 18.55 27.94
CA TRP A 292 -9.45 19.06 27.18
C TRP A 292 -8.14 19.02 27.97
N LEU A 293 -8.22 19.01 29.31
CA LEU A 293 -7.06 18.81 30.18
C LEU A 293 -6.78 17.31 30.34
N THR A 294 -5.58 16.88 29.98
CA THR A 294 -5.18 15.46 30.05
C THR A 294 -5.38 14.87 31.44
N GLU A 295 -5.04 15.59 32.52
CA GLU A 295 -5.22 15.09 33.89
C GLU A 295 -6.69 14.82 34.24
N LYS A 296 -7.59 15.72 33.82
CA LYS A 296 -9.03 15.57 34.03
C LYS A 296 -9.61 14.45 33.19
N PHE A 297 -9.13 14.31 31.96
CA PHE A 297 -9.48 13.19 31.10
C PHE A 297 -9.10 11.84 31.72
N GLN A 298 -7.89 11.71 32.27
CA GLN A 298 -7.47 10.49 32.96
C GLN A 298 -8.37 10.17 34.16
N GLN A 299 -8.68 11.16 34.99
CA GLN A 299 -9.59 11.00 36.14
C GLN A 299 -10.99 10.54 35.71
N TRP A 300 -11.55 11.20 34.69
CA TRP A 300 -12.86 10.85 34.12
C TRP A 300 -12.85 9.43 33.54
N LYS A 301 -11.79 9.06 32.82
CA LYS A 301 -11.64 7.73 32.23
C LYS A 301 -11.59 6.64 33.30
N GLU A 302 -10.78 6.83 34.35
CA GLU A 302 -10.69 5.91 35.49
C GLU A 302 -12.04 5.78 36.21
N ALA A 303 -12.74 6.90 36.42
CA ALA A 303 -14.08 6.90 37.03
C ALA A 303 -15.10 6.13 36.17
N LYS A 304 -15.09 6.31 34.84
CA LYS A 304 -15.96 5.58 33.92
C LYS A 304 -15.65 4.08 33.87
N GLU A 305 -14.37 3.71 33.80
CA GLU A 305 -13.95 2.31 33.85
C GLU A 305 -14.36 1.64 35.18
N LEU A 306 -14.27 2.36 36.30
CA LEU A 306 -14.74 1.88 37.60
C LEU A 306 -16.27 1.70 37.61
N GLU A 307 -17.02 2.69 37.12
CA GLU A 307 -18.49 2.62 37.02
C GLU A 307 -18.94 1.42 36.17
N GLU A 308 -18.32 1.21 35.01
CA GLU A 308 -18.59 0.05 34.16
C GLU A 308 -18.21 -1.27 34.84
N ARG A 309 -17.06 -1.31 35.53
CA ARG A 309 -16.64 -2.48 36.30
C ARG A 309 -17.62 -2.82 37.42
N GLU A 310 -18.17 -1.83 38.10
CA GLU A 310 -19.22 -2.01 39.12
C GLU A 310 -20.53 -2.48 38.50
N LYS A 311 -20.97 -1.89 37.38
CA LYS A 311 -22.15 -2.36 36.62
C LYS A 311 -21.98 -3.82 36.20
N LEU A 312 -20.83 -4.18 35.66
CA LEU A 312 -20.48 -5.55 35.32
C LEU A 312 -20.51 -6.44 36.58
N ALA A 313 -19.87 -6.03 37.68
CA ALA A 313 -19.86 -6.76 38.94
C ALA A 313 -21.27 -7.01 39.51
N ASN A 314 -22.16 -6.04 39.30
CA ASN A 314 -23.56 -6.07 39.73
C ASN A 314 -24.47 -6.84 38.78
N SER A 315 -24.09 -7.00 37.51
CA SER A 315 -24.85 -7.74 36.51
C SER A 315 -25.06 -9.20 36.92
N GLY A 316 -26.28 -9.71 36.70
CA GLY A 316 -26.62 -11.10 37.01
C GLY A 316 -25.74 -12.11 36.26
N ARG A 317 -25.34 -11.78 35.02
CA ARG A 317 -24.45 -12.59 34.17
C ARG A 317 -23.07 -12.76 34.81
N TYR A 318 -22.46 -11.67 35.27
CA TYR A 318 -21.15 -11.73 35.92
C TYR A 318 -21.19 -12.38 37.31
N LYS A 319 -22.26 -12.16 38.09
CA LYS A 319 -22.50 -12.88 39.35
C LYS A 319 -22.67 -14.39 39.14
N ARG A 320 -23.27 -14.82 38.02
CA ARG A 320 -23.39 -16.24 37.63
C ARG A 320 -22.04 -16.81 37.21
N TYR A 321 -21.29 -16.07 36.39
CA TYR A 321 -19.94 -16.43 35.97
C TYR A 321 -18.98 -16.58 37.16
N ARG A 322 -18.98 -15.64 38.12
CA ARG A 322 -18.19 -15.76 39.36
C ARG A 322 -18.52 -17.01 40.18
N ARG A 323 -19.82 -17.37 40.28
CA ARG A 323 -20.24 -18.60 40.98
C ARG A 323 -19.75 -19.85 40.26
N TYR A 324 -19.85 -19.89 38.93
CA TYR A 324 -19.32 -20.96 38.10
C TYR A 324 -17.79 -21.11 38.24
N MET A 325 -17.04 -20.00 38.20
CA MET A 325 -15.59 -20.02 38.39
C MET A 325 -15.21 -20.51 39.79
N LYS A 326 -15.98 -20.16 40.83
CA LYS A 326 -15.75 -20.64 42.20
C LYS A 326 -16.09 -22.14 42.35
N SER A 327 -17.13 -22.64 41.67
CA SER A 327 -17.47 -24.07 41.70
C SER A 327 -16.52 -24.93 40.87
N ASN A 328 -15.88 -24.35 39.84
CA ASN A 328 -14.98 -25.05 38.92
C ASN A 328 -13.50 -24.74 39.17
N ALA A 329 -13.16 -24.06 40.28
CA ALA A 329 -11.79 -23.80 40.71
C ALA A 329 -11.09 -25.12 41.10
N GLY A 330 -10.56 -25.82 40.10
CA GLY A 330 -9.93 -27.14 40.22
C GLY A 330 -10.18 -28.06 39.02
N ASN A 331 -11.15 -27.77 38.15
CA ASN A 331 -11.44 -28.56 36.95
C ASN A 331 -11.21 -27.69 35.69
N THR A 332 -9.95 -27.57 35.27
CA THR A 332 -9.57 -26.92 34.00
C THR A 332 -9.83 -27.86 32.82
N MET A 333 -11.10 -28.04 32.45
CA MET A 333 -11.48 -28.61 31.15
C MET A 333 -12.41 -27.61 30.46
N SER A 334 -11.84 -26.79 29.59
CA SER A 334 -12.59 -26.04 28.57
C SER A 334 -12.60 -26.84 27.28
N PHE A 335 -13.69 -26.71 26.49
CA PHE A 335 -13.76 -27.27 25.14
C PHE A 335 -12.55 -26.80 24.32
N VAL A 336 -11.84 -27.76 23.72
CA VAL A 336 -10.96 -27.50 22.60
C VAL A 336 -11.88 -27.38 21.38
N GLU A 337 -12.00 -26.18 20.83
CA GLU A 337 -12.34 -25.98 19.42
C GLU A 337 -11.10 -25.46 18.70
#